data_AF-A0A0Q6RF49-F1
#
_entry.id   AF-A0A0Q6RF49-F1
#
_cell.length_a   1.000
_cell.length_b   1.000
_cell.length_c   1.000
_cell.angle_alpha   90.00
_cell.angle_beta   90.00
_cell.angle_gamma   90.00
#
_symmetry.space_group_name_H-M   'P 1'
#
loop_
_entity.id
_entity.type
_entity.pdbx_description
1 polymer ?
#
loop_
_entity_poly.entity_id
_entity_poly.type
_entity_poly.pdbx_seq_one_letter_code
_entity_poly.pdbx_strand_id
1 'polypeptide(L)'
;MKTYTSADNIIRRAEEHKINEGMALARTPVLSVAAIATGLKQLISSKLWWLESFSAGPRKRPENEIFSRRQELAVLVQAYDRVLERGTNAGSPK
;
A
#
# COMPACT_ATOMS: atom_id res chain seq x y z
N MET A 1 33.79 -0.67 -22.85
CA MET A 1 32.38 -0.34 -23.14
C MET A 1 31.58 -1.61 -22.90
N LYS A 2 31.00 -1.79 -21.70
CA LYS A 2 30.28 -3.02 -21.34
C LYS A 2 28.80 -2.85 -21.72
N THR A 3 28.30 -3.77 -22.55
CA THR A 3 26.90 -3.83 -22.99
C THR A 3 26.02 -4.37 -21.86
N TYR A 4 25.54 -3.48 -20.98
CA TYR A 4 24.64 -3.83 -19.87
C TYR A 4 23.14 -3.76 -20.24
N THR A 5 22.80 -3.43 -21.48
CA THR A 5 21.44 -2.97 -21.79
C THR A 5 20.42 -4.08 -22.09
N SER A 6 20.81 -5.33 -22.34
CA SER A 6 19.86 -6.38 -22.76
C SER A 6 19.29 -7.18 -21.59
N ALA A 7 20.13 -7.74 -20.72
CA ALA A 7 19.70 -8.59 -19.60
C ALA A 7 18.94 -7.80 -18.51
N ASP A 8 19.44 -6.62 -18.12
CA ASP A 8 18.80 -5.79 -17.09
C ASP A 8 17.40 -5.32 -17.54
N ASN A 9 17.22 -5.05 -18.84
CA ASN A 9 15.92 -4.68 -19.40
C ASN A 9 14.93 -5.87 -19.44
N ILE A 10 15.42 -7.09 -19.65
CA ILE A 10 14.59 -8.31 -19.61
C ILE A 10 14.12 -8.57 -18.17
N ILE A 11 15.03 -8.48 -17.19
CA ILE A 11 14.72 -8.68 -15.77
C ILE A 11 13.67 -7.66 -15.31
N ARG A 12 13.90 -6.36 -15.58
CA ARG A 12 12.95 -5.30 -15.23
C ARG A 12 11.57 -5.52 -15.84
N ARG A 13 11.48 -5.92 -17.11
CA ARG A 13 10.19 -6.21 -17.77
C ARG A 13 9.48 -7.40 -17.15
N ALA A 14 10.22 -8.44 -16.77
CA ALA A 14 9.65 -9.60 -16.09
C ALA A 14 9.08 -9.24 -14.70
N GLU A 15 9.79 -8.38 -13.95
CA GLU A 15 9.31 -7.86 -12.67
C GLU A 15 8.06 -7.00 -12.82
N GLU A 16 8.05 -6.07 -13.77
CA GLU A 16 6.88 -5.23 -14.08
C GLU A 16 5.67 -6.08 -14.48
N HIS A 17 5.88 -7.11 -15.31
CA HIS A 17 4.82 -8.03 -15.72
C HIS A 17 4.21 -8.74 -14.51
N LYS A 18 5.04 -9.29 -13.64
CA LYS A 18 4.60 -9.99 -12.42
C LYS A 18 3.80 -9.07 -11.50
N ILE A 19 4.24 -7.81 -11.35
CA ILE A 19 3.50 -6.81 -10.57
C ILE A 19 2.14 -6.52 -11.22
N ASN A 20 2.11 -6.31 -12.54
CA ASN A 20 0.87 -6.01 -13.26
C ASN A 20 -0.15 -7.16 -13.18
N GLU A 21 0.30 -8.40 -13.32
CA GLU A 21 -0.55 -9.59 -13.15
C GLU A 21 -1.11 -9.69 -11.73
N GLY A 22 -0.25 -9.51 -10.72
CA GLY A 22 -0.68 -9.49 -9.32
C GLY A 22 -1.71 -8.41 -9.04
N MET A 23 -1.53 -7.22 -9.60
CA MET A 23 -2.50 -6.12 -9.49
C MET A 23 -3.81 -6.42 -10.22
N ALA A 24 -3.76 -7.05 -11.39
CA ALA A 24 -4.95 -7.42 -12.15
C ALA A 24 -5.81 -8.43 -11.38
N LEU A 25 -5.17 -9.44 -10.78
CA LEU A 25 -5.85 -10.41 -9.93
C LEU A 25 -6.44 -9.74 -8.68
N ALA A 26 -5.69 -8.85 -8.02
CA ALA A 26 -6.14 -8.16 -6.81
C ALA A 26 -7.28 -7.15 -7.02
N ARG A 27 -7.59 -6.77 -8.27
CA ARG A 27 -8.74 -5.91 -8.60
C ARG A 27 -10.08 -6.65 -8.54
N THR A 28 -10.06 -7.97 -8.37
CA THR A 28 -11.27 -8.80 -8.33
C THR A 28 -11.34 -9.52 -6.97
N PRO A 29 -12.48 -9.43 -6.24
CA PRO A 29 -13.71 -8.72 -6.59
C PRO A 29 -13.57 -7.19 -6.51
N VAL A 30 -14.38 -6.48 -7.30
CA VAL A 30 -14.52 -5.03 -7.16
C VAL A 30 -15.24 -4.75 -5.84
N LEU A 31 -14.59 -4.00 -4.96
CA LEU A 31 -15.10 -3.68 -3.63
C LEU A 31 -15.93 -2.38 -3.67
N SER A 32 -16.97 -2.32 -2.83
CA SER A 32 -17.70 -1.07 -2.58
C SER A 32 -16.82 -0.07 -1.84
N VAL A 33 -17.12 1.23 -1.94
CA VAL A 33 -16.41 2.30 -1.21
C VAL A 33 -16.37 2.00 0.30
N ALA A 34 -17.48 1.53 0.87
CA ALA A 34 -17.56 1.16 2.28
C ALA A 34 -16.66 -0.04 2.65
N ALA A 35 -16.59 -1.06 1.79
CA ALA A 35 -15.71 -2.21 1.98
C ALA A 35 -14.23 -1.81 1.88
N ILE A 36 -13.87 -0.93 0.93
CA ILE A 36 -12.52 -0.37 0.80
C ILE A 36 -12.14 0.41 2.05
N ALA A 37 -13.01 1.32 2.52
CA ALA A 37 -12.76 2.10 3.74
C ALA A 37 -12.56 1.20 4.97
N THR A 38 -13.38 0.16 5.11
CA THR A 38 -13.27 -0.82 6.20
C THR A 38 -11.93 -1.56 6.14
N GLY A 39 -11.55 -2.07 4.96
CA GLY A 39 -10.28 -2.77 4.77
C GLY A 39 -9.07 -1.87 5.05
N LEU A 40 -9.08 -0.63 4.56
CA LEU A 40 -8.04 0.35 4.85
C LEU A 40 -7.92 0.64 6.34
N LYS A 41 -9.04 0.81 7.06
CA LYS A 41 -9.04 1.01 8.51
C LYS A 41 -8.42 -0.18 9.26
N GLN A 42 -8.72 -1.41 8.85
CA GLN A 42 -8.10 -2.61 9.44
C GLN A 42 -6.59 -2.65 9.21
N LEU A 43 -6.14 -2.32 8.00
CA LEU A 43 -4.71 -2.24 7.67
C LEU A 43 -3.99 -1.16 8.48
N ILE A 44 -4.61 0.02 8.63
CA ILE A 44 -4.10 1.11 9.48
C ILE A 44 -3.92 0.61 10.92
N SER A 45 -4.94 -0.02 11.51
CA SER A 45 -4.87 -0.55 12.87
C SER A 45 -3.75 -1.58 13.04
N SER A 46 -3.60 -2.50 12.08
CA SER A 46 -2.53 -3.51 12.10
C SER A 46 -1.14 -2.87 12.03
N LYS A 47 -0.96 -1.83 11.20
CA LYS A 47 0.32 -1.11 11.11
C LYS A 47 0.61 -0.28 12.35
N LEU A 48 -0.39 0.36 12.95
CA LEU A 48 -0.24 1.07 14.22
C LEU A 48 0.22 0.12 15.33
N TRP A 49 -0.46 -1.01 15.50
CA TRP A 49 -0.06 -2.03 16.48
C TRP A 49 1.39 -2.51 16.27
N TRP A 50 1.78 -2.73 15.01
CA TRP A 50 3.16 -3.12 14.69
C TRP A 50 4.15 -2.03 15.09
N LEU A 51 3.89 -0.78 14.75
CA LEU A 51 4.76 0.35 15.10
C LEU A 51 4.86 0.55 16.61
N GLU A 52 3.76 0.42 17.36
CA GLU A 52 3.76 0.46 18.81
C GLU A 52 4.62 -0.65 19.42
N SER A 53 4.49 -1.87 18.88
CA SER A 53 5.19 -3.06 19.37
C SER A 53 6.69 -3.07 19.07
N PHE A 54 7.09 -2.43 17.97
CA PHE A 54 8.43 -2.62 17.38
C PHE A 54 9.22 -1.34 17.13
N SER A 55 8.70 -0.15 17.45
CA SER A 55 9.45 1.10 17.29
C SER A 55 10.38 1.44 18.47
N ALA A 56 10.19 0.80 19.62
CA ALA A 56 10.96 1.04 20.84
C ALA A 56 11.11 -0.22 21.69
N GLY A 57 11.95 -0.14 22.74
CA GLY A 57 12.13 -1.21 23.71
C GLY A 57 12.96 -2.40 23.20
N PRO A 58 12.90 -3.55 23.91
CA PRO A 58 13.77 -4.71 23.64
C PRO A 58 13.44 -5.44 22.33
N ARG A 59 12.24 -5.20 21.77
CA ARG A 59 11.81 -5.76 20.49
C ARG A 59 11.98 -4.79 19.32
N LYS A 60 12.63 -3.65 19.54
CA LYS A 60 12.80 -2.61 18.53
C LYS A 60 13.43 -3.19 17.26
N ARG A 61 12.79 -2.91 16.12
CA ARG A 61 13.27 -3.29 14.79
C ARG A 61 14.28 -2.26 14.25
N PRO A 62 15.07 -2.61 13.22
CA PRO A 62 15.96 -1.66 12.58
C PRO A 62 15.25 -0.37 12.10
N GLU A 63 15.94 0.77 12.17
CA GLU A 63 15.36 2.08 11.86
C GLU A 63 14.85 2.19 10.41
N ASN A 64 15.56 1.57 9.46
CA ASN A 64 15.14 1.55 8.06
C ASN A 64 13.82 0.79 7.87
N GLU A 65 13.58 -0.27 8.64
CA GLU A 65 12.32 -1.00 8.63
C GLU A 65 11.20 -0.15 9.26
N ILE A 66 11.46 0.47 10.42
CA ILE A 66 10.50 1.37 11.09
C ILE A 66 10.11 2.52 10.16
N PHE A 67 11.09 3.15 9.51
CA PHE A 67 10.87 4.23 8.56
C PHE A 67 9.97 3.79 7.40
N SER A 68 10.26 2.64 6.79
CA SER A 68 9.43 2.06 5.74
C SER A 68 7.98 1.82 6.22
N ARG A 69 7.80 1.26 7.41
CA ARG A 69 6.45 1.05 7.99
C ARG A 69 5.70 2.35 8.27
N ARG A 70 6.39 3.43 8.66
CA ARG A 70 5.79 4.76 8.82
C ARG A 70 5.33 5.33 7.47
N GLN A 71 6.12 5.15 6.41
CA GLN A 71 5.73 5.57 5.06
C GLN A 71 4.51 4.77 4.56
N GLU A 72 4.50 3.44 4.74
CA GLU A 72 3.35 2.60 4.42
C GLU A 72 2.08 3.05 5.16
N LEU A 73 2.20 3.36 6.46
CA LEU A 73 1.08 3.88 7.25
C LEU A 73 0.57 5.21 6.70
N ALA A 74 1.46 6.13 6.34
CA ALA A 74 1.06 7.41 5.75
C ALA A 74 0.29 7.23 4.43
N VAL A 75 0.70 6.27 3.58
CA VAL A 75 -0.03 5.92 2.35
C VAL A 75 -1.43 5.40 2.67
N LEU A 76 -1.56 4.51 3.65
CA LEU A 76 -2.85 3.94 4.04
C LEU A 76 -3.82 5.00 4.59
N VAL A 77 -3.33 5.90 5.43
CA VAL A 77 -4.14 7.00 6.00
C VAL A 77 -4.63 7.93 4.89
N GLN A 78 -3.73 8.41 4.01
CA GLN A 78 -4.13 9.28 2.90
C GLN A 78 -5.06 8.58 1.91
N ALA A 79 -4.90 7.28 1.68
CA ALA A 79 -5.81 6.52 0.84
C ALA A 79 -7.21 6.43 1.47
N TYR A 80 -7.28 6.20 2.78
CA TYR A 80 -8.54 6.17 3.51
C TYR A 80 -9.28 7.50 3.43
N ASP A 81 -8.57 8.61 3.68
CA ASP A 81 -9.15 9.96 3.61
C ASP A 81 -9.73 10.26 2.21
N ARG A 82 -8.98 9.96 1.15
CA ARG A 82 -9.44 10.11 -0.25
C ARG A 82 -10.66 9.26 -0.58
N VAL A 83 -10.77 8.06 -0.01
CA VAL A 83 -11.94 7.19 -0.21
C VAL A 83 -13.17 7.80 0.45
N LEU A 84 -13.03 8.38 1.64
CA LEU A 84 -14.13 9.07 2.33
C LEU A 84 -14.56 10.36 1.61
N GLU A 85 -13.61 11.15 1.11
CA GLU A 85 -13.89 12.33 0.29
C GLU A 85 -14.67 11.95 -0.99
N ARG A 86 -14.31 10.85 -1.65
CA ARG A 86 -15.06 10.39 -2.82
C ARG A 86 -16.47 9.89 -2.48
N GLY A 87 -16.63 9.20 -1.35
CA GLY A 87 -17.93 8.75 -0.87
C GLY A 87 -18.89 9.89 -0.54
N THR A 88 -18.37 10.99 0.02
CA THR A 88 -19.16 12.18 0.37
C THR A 88 -19.56 13.00 -0.86
N ASN A 89 -18.68 13.14 -1.85
CA ASN A 89 -18.97 13.87 -3.09
C ASN A 89 -19.93 13.12 -4.05
N ALA A 90 -20.12 11.81 -3.89
CA ALA A 90 -21.04 11.02 -4.71
C ALA A 90 -22.53 11.17 -4.30
N GLY A 91 -22.82 11.85 -3.18
CA GLY A 91 -24.14 11.89 -2.54
C GLY A 91 -24.99 13.14 -2.79
N SER A 92 -24.66 14.02 -3.73
CA SER A 92 -25.46 15.23 -4.02
C SER A 92 -25.94 15.29 -5.47
N PRO A 93 -27.08 14.68 -5.81
CA PRO A 93 -27.85 15.10 -6.97
C PRO A 93 -28.54 16.44 -6.63
N LYS A 94 -28.34 17.45 -7.48
CA LYS A 94 -29.28 18.59 -7.57
C LYS A 94 -30.51 18.15 -8.37
#